data_AF-A0A820CRU0-F1
#
_entry.id   AF-A0A820CRU0-F1
#
_cell.length_a   1.000
_cell.length_b   1.000
_cell.length_c   1.000
_cell.angle_alpha   90.00
_cell.angle_beta   90.00
_cell.angle_gamma   90.00
#
_symmetry.space_group_name_H-M   'P 1'
#
loop_
_entity.id
_entity.type
_entity.pdbx_description
1 polymer ?
#
loop_
_entity_poly.entity_id
_entity_poly.type
_entity_poly.pdbx_seq_one_letter_code
_entity_poly.pdbx_strand_id
1 'polypeptide(L)'
;MNNNLPVNPLVDLTQKDWWFQHYQGCDKEPPADGNYLELPAGGSFTVEIATNRAFTTFGHNKNFNGYFGGPQELEYTSGGCVSYPNLHTPNQTLAPGTIFAISYQNSIDKVTPENLVVFTVRYKTPWQRVTSYDVPKDLPPCPPGGCTCAWGWIPMGCGQPNMYMQGHKCMVTGSTSTKKLAIAKPPVYCENDRSKCVKGAKQMVYYFQKDGNNVFNVPKMPTYNEVMGFSEGAQNDIFEDSNLVSIVG
;
A
#
# COMPACT_ATOMS: atom_id res chain seq x y z
N MET A 1 -19.48 6.69 13.71
CA MET A 1 -18.53 6.55 14.83
C MET A 1 -17.20 7.16 14.41
N ASN A 2 -16.66 8.09 15.19
CA ASN A 2 -15.37 8.73 14.93
C ASN A 2 -14.24 7.73 15.21
N ASN A 3 -13.36 7.47 14.24
CA ASN A 3 -12.13 6.74 14.46
C ASN A 3 -11.05 7.30 13.53
N ASN A 4 -10.00 7.85 14.13
CA ASN A 4 -8.82 8.39 13.48
C ASN A 4 -7.52 7.75 14.01
N LEU A 5 -7.61 6.71 14.84
CA LEU A 5 -6.42 6.03 15.34
C LEU A 5 -5.55 5.47 14.19
N PRO A 6 -6.12 4.77 13.18
CA PRO A 6 -5.32 4.16 12.11
C PRO A 6 -4.73 5.14 11.10
N VAL A 7 -5.04 6.44 11.21
CA VAL A 7 -4.54 7.48 10.30
C VAL A 7 -3.30 8.18 10.84
N ASN A 8 -2.81 7.79 12.01
CA ASN A 8 -1.60 8.35 12.60
C ASN A 8 -0.36 7.84 11.85
N PRO A 9 0.59 8.72 11.49
CA PRO A 9 1.80 8.32 10.76
C PRO A 9 2.70 7.41 11.60
N LEU A 10 3.50 6.58 10.93
CA LEU A 10 4.54 5.73 11.52
C LEU A 10 5.90 6.38 11.28
N VAL A 11 6.62 6.72 12.35
CA VAL A 11 7.93 7.38 12.28
C VAL A 11 8.69 7.12 13.58
N ASP A 12 9.99 6.82 13.46
CA ASP A 12 10.90 6.56 14.58
C ASP A 12 10.41 5.46 15.56
N LEU A 13 9.78 4.42 15.02
CA LEU A 13 9.30 3.26 15.78
C LEU A 13 10.19 2.04 15.56
N THR A 14 10.21 1.11 16.52
CA THR A 14 10.80 -0.21 16.28
C THR A 14 9.92 -1.03 15.33
N GLN A 15 10.47 -2.03 14.65
CA GLN A 15 9.73 -2.93 13.77
C GLN A 15 8.56 -3.58 14.48
N LYS A 16 8.76 -4.02 15.72
CA LYS A 16 7.69 -4.56 16.54
C LYS A 16 6.51 -3.58 16.69
N ASP A 17 6.79 -2.27 16.73
CA ASP A 17 5.81 -1.23 16.99
C ASP A 17 5.12 -0.73 15.70
N TRP A 18 5.86 -0.55 14.60
CA TRP A 18 5.27 -0.06 13.35
C TRP A 18 4.63 -1.16 12.51
N TRP A 19 5.07 -2.42 12.64
CA TRP A 19 4.54 -3.54 11.87
C TRP A 19 3.04 -3.68 12.10
N PHE A 20 2.24 -3.50 11.04
CA PHE A 20 0.77 -3.47 11.11
C PHE A 20 0.19 -2.54 12.18
N GLN A 21 0.90 -1.44 12.48
CA GLN A 21 0.53 -0.45 13.50
C GLN A 21 0.34 -1.05 14.91
N HIS A 22 1.18 -2.00 15.31
CA HIS A 22 1.12 -2.63 16.64
C HIS A 22 1.10 -1.63 17.80
N TYR A 23 1.88 -0.55 17.71
CA TYR A 23 1.90 0.54 18.71
C TYR A 23 0.52 1.18 18.92
N GLN A 24 -0.28 1.24 17.85
CA GLN A 24 -1.64 1.76 17.86
C GLN A 24 -2.67 0.65 18.16
N GLY A 25 -2.22 -0.61 18.32
CA GLY A 25 -3.06 -1.77 18.63
C GLY A 25 -3.95 -2.24 17.49
N CYS A 26 -3.76 -1.76 16.26
CA CYS A 26 -4.64 -2.12 15.14
C CYS A 26 -4.54 -3.59 14.73
N ASP A 27 -3.42 -4.25 15.01
CA ASP A 27 -3.21 -5.68 14.80
C ASP A 27 -3.97 -6.57 15.80
N LYS A 28 -4.46 -6.00 16.92
CA LYS A 28 -5.21 -6.71 17.98
C LYS A 28 -6.72 -6.69 17.77
N GLU A 29 -7.20 -5.94 16.80
CA GLU A 29 -8.62 -5.75 16.50
C GLU A 29 -8.94 -6.28 15.09
N PRO A 30 -8.90 -7.60 14.87
CA PRO A 30 -9.19 -8.18 13.56
C PRO A 30 -10.65 -7.87 13.14
N PRO A 31 -10.93 -7.77 11.83
CA PRO A 31 -12.31 -7.66 11.38
C PRO A 31 -13.10 -8.91 11.76
N ALA A 32 -14.43 -8.78 11.86
CA ALA A 32 -15.30 -9.92 12.09
C ALA A 32 -15.14 -10.99 11.00
N ASP A 33 -15.28 -12.26 11.37
CA ASP A 33 -15.15 -13.39 10.46
C ASP A 33 -16.04 -13.23 9.22
N GLY A 34 -15.50 -13.58 8.06
CA GLY A 34 -16.21 -13.43 6.78
C GLY A 34 -16.07 -12.05 6.13
N ASN A 35 -15.57 -11.04 6.84
CA ASN A 35 -15.34 -9.72 6.26
C ASN A 35 -13.95 -9.63 5.62
N TYR A 36 -13.91 -9.74 4.29
CA TYR A 36 -12.69 -9.65 3.50
C TYR A 36 -12.75 -8.46 2.55
N LEU A 37 -11.58 -7.85 2.30
CA LEU A 37 -11.36 -7.09 1.08
C LEU A 37 -11.26 -8.07 -0.10
N GLU A 38 -12.25 -8.06 -0.97
CA GLU A 38 -12.27 -8.94 -2.14
C GLU A 38 -11.35 -8.42 -3.25
N LEU A 39 -10.52 -9.31 -3.79
CA LEU A 39 -9.55 -9.05 -4.83
C LEU A 39 -9.94 -9.88 -6.07
N PRO A 40 -10.74 -9.34 -7.00
CA PRO A 40 -11.16 -10.06 -8.19
C PRO A 40 -9.97 -10.24 -9.14
N ALA A 41 -9.49 -11.47 -9.32
CA ALA A 41 -8.32 -11.75 -10.14
C ALA A 41 -8.51 -11.27 -11.59
N GLY A 42 -7.62 -10.38 -12.05
CA GLY A 42 -7.68 -9.78 -13.39
C GLY A 42 -8.70 -8.65 -13.54
N GLY A 43 -9.41 -8.32 -12.47
CA GLY A 43 -10.26 -7.14 -12.38
C GLY A 43 -9.62 -6.05 -11.52
N SER A 44 -10.47 -5.22 -10.92
CA SER A 44 -10.06 -4.14 -10.02
C SER A 44 -10.96 -4.13 -8.79
N PHE A 45 -10.45 -3.65 -7.66
CA PHE A 45 -11.23 -3.40 -6.46
C PHE A 45 -11.13 -1.92 -6.08
N THR A 46 -12.14 -1.43 -5.36
CA THR A 46 -12.23 -0.03 -4.96
C THR A 46 -12.23 0.07 -3.45
N VAL A 47 -11.44 1.01 -2.92
CA VAL A 47 -11.34 1.30 -1.49
C VAL A 47 -11.60 2.78 -1.23
N GLU A 48 -11.83 3.07 0.05
CA GLU A 48 -11.96 4.43 0.55
C GLU A 48 -10.74 4.76 1.41
N ILE A 49 -10.00 5.79 1.01
CA ILE A 49 -8.86 6.33 1.75
C ILE A 49 -9.33 7.64 2.37
N ALA A 50 -9.22 7.77 3.69
CA ALA A 50 -9.66 8.98 4.38
C ALA A 50 -8.84 9.28 5.63
N THR A 51 -8.75 10.55 6.00
CA THR A 51 -8.16 11.03 7.28
C THR A 51 -9.01 10.71 8.51
N ASN A 52 -10.25 10.26 8.31
CA ASN A 52 -11.12 9.81 9.38
C ASN A 52 -12.15 8.82 8.83
N ARG A 53 -12.45 7.77 9.59
CA ARG A 53 -13.52 6.81 9.26
C ARG A 53 -14.88 7.49 9.04
N ALA A 54 -15.13 8.62 9.69
CA ALA A 54 -16.36 9.41 9.52
C ALA A 54 -16.59 9.89 8.07
N PHE A 55 -15.52 10.01 7.28
CA PHE A 55 -15.56 10.39 5.87
C PHE A 55 -15.60 9.17 4.93
N THR A 56 -15.97 8.00 5.43
CA THR A 56 -16.13 6.79 4.60
C THR A 56 -17.57 6.29 4.65
N THR A 57 -17.92 5.26 3.88
CA THR A 57 -19.23 4.59 3.97
C THR A 57 -19.48 3.93 5.34
N PHE A 58 -18.43 3.75 6.15
CA PHE A 58 -18.57 3.33 7.56
C PHE A 58 -18.86 4.48 8.53
N GLY A 59 -18.87 5.72 8.04
CA GLY A 59 -19.18 6.94 8.77
C GLY A 59 -20.67 7.29 8.76
N HIS A 60 -20.97 8.52 9.18
CA HIS A 60 -22.35 9.04 9.20
C HIS A 60 -22.78 9.57 7.82
N ASN A 61 -21.85 10.18 7.07
CA ASN A 61 -22.13 10.69 5.73
C ASN A 61 -21.58 9.72 4.67
N LYS A 62 -22.42 8.75 4.28
CA LYS A 62 -22.05 7.69 3.33
C LYS A 62 -21.87 8.16 1.88
N ASN A 63 -22.36 9.36 1.56
CA ASN A 63 -22.37 9.91 0.19
C ASN A 63 -21.31 11.01 0.02
N PHE A 64 -20.35 11.12 0.93
CA PHE A 64 -19.31 12.14 0.83
C PHE A 64 -18.47 11.92 -0.45
N ASN A 65 -18.40 12.88 -1.36
CA ASN A 65 -17.47 12.86 -2.49
C ASN A 65 -16.42 13.97 -2.34
N GLY A 66 -15.14 13.65 -2.47
CA GLY A 66 -14.05 14.62 -2.31
C GLY A 66 -12.67 13.98 -2.11
N TYR A 67 -11.71 14.81 -1.69
CA TYR A 67 -10.34 14.39 -1.42
C TYR A 67 -10.27 13.42 -0.23
N PHE A 68 -9.22 12.61 -0.18
CA PHE A 68 -8.99 11.69 0.96
C PHE A 68 -8.86 12.47 2.29
N GLY A 69 -8.41 13.72 2.20
CA GLY A 69 -8.28 14.60 3.35
C GLY A 69 -9.61 15.07 3.95
N GLY A 70 -10.70 15.09 3.18
CA GLY A 70 -12.01 15.59 3.60
C GLY A 70 -12.79 16.38 2.53
N PRO A 71 -14.04 16.77 2.82
CA PRO A 71 -14.94 17.52 1.94
C PRO A 71 -14.62 19.01 1.89
N GLN A 72 -13.63 19.47 1.13
CA GLN A 72 -13.43 20.92 0.94
C GLN A 72 -12.69 21.28 -0.35
N GLU A 73 -12.75 22.57 -0.69
CA GLU A 73 -11.77 23.21 -1.58
C GLU A 73 -10.36 23.08 -1.02
N LEU A 74 -9.36 23.15 -1.89
CA LEU A 74 -7.96 23.02 -1.50
C LEU A 74 -7.39 24.37 -1.06
N GLU A 75 -6.86 24.41 0.14
CA GLU A 75 -6.03 25.52 0.62
C GLU A 75 -4.55 25.15 0.54
N TYR A 76 -3.71 26.15 0.31
CA TYR A 76 -2.28 25.98 0.08
C TYR A 76 -1.45 26.78 1.08
N THR A 77 -0.34 26.20 1.53
CA THR A 77 0.70 26.95 2.21
C THR A 77 1.39 27.91 1.24
N SER A 78 2.13 28.90 1.76
CA SER A 78 3.01 29.75 0.94
C SER A 78 4.07 28.97 0.15
N GLY A 79 4.43 27.77 0.61
CA GLY A 79 5.33 26.85 -0.08
C GLY A 79 4.65 25.99 -1.17
N GLY A 80 3.36 26.21 -1.43
CA GLY A 80 2.60 25.51 -2.47
C GLY A 80 2.11 24.10 -2.09
N CYS A 81 2.27 23.68 -0.84
CA CYS A 81 1.72 22.42 -0.35
C CYS A 81 0.22 22.58 -0.04
N VAL A 82 -0.59 21.56 -0.34
CA VAL A 82 -1.97 21.54 0.12
C VAL A 82 -2.00 21.41 1.65
N SER A 83 -2.44 22.47 2.34
CA SER A 83 -2.56 22.52 3.81
C SER A 83 -3.91 22.06 4.31
N TYR A 84 -4.97 22.29 3.54
CA TYR A 84 -6.32 21.90 3.94
C TYR A 84 -7.14 21.35 2.76
N PRO A 85 -7.75 20.16 2.94
CA PRO A 85 -7.32 19.18 3.93
C PRO A 85 -5.86 18.75 3.64
N ASN A 86 -5.06 18.39 4.65
CA ASN A 86 -3.64 18.08 4.41
C ASN A 86 -3.50 16.82 3.55
N LEU A 87 -3.01 16.98 2.31
CA LEU A 87 -2.84 15.89 1.35
C LEU A 87 -1.39 15.42 1.22
N HIS A 88 -0.44 16.03 1.96
CA HIS A 88 0.99 15.73 1.86
C HIS A 88 1.54 15.79 0.42
N THR A 89 0.99 16.68 -0.39
CA THR A 89 1.45 16.96 -1.76
C THR A 89 1.05 18.37 -2.17
N PRO A 90 1.78 19.03 -3.08
CA PRO A 90 1.33 20.28 -3.71
C PRO A 90 0.21 20.07 -4.74
N ASN A 91 0.11 18.90 -5.38
CA ASN A 91 -0.97 18.60 -6.34
C ASN A 91 -1.05 17.11 -6.67
N GLN A 92 -2.08 16.67 -7.38
CA GLN A 92 -2.27 15.27 -7.74
C GLN A 92 -1.09 14.68 -8.53
N THR A 93 -0.52 15.44 -9.47
CA THR A 93 0.58 14.95 -10.33
C THR A 93 1.83 14.63 -9.53
N LEU A 94 2.03 15.30 -8.40
CA LEU A 94 3.15 15.10 -7.49
C LEU A 94 2.82 14.17 -6.30
N ALA A 95 1.61 13.61 -6.24
CA ALA A 95 1.28 12.62 -5.21
C ALA A 95 2.09 11.32 -5.44
N PRO A 96 2.68 10.76 -4.37
CA PRO A 96 3.79 9.80 -4.47
C PRO A 96 3.38 8.39 -4.91
N GLY A 97 2.09 8.07 -4.86
CA GLY A 97 1.55 6.74 -5.13
C GLY A 97 1.36 5.91 -3.87
N THR A 98 0.49 4.91 -3.98
CA THR A 98 0.09 3.99 -2.91
C THR A 98 0.03 2.57 -3.44
N ILE A 99 0.08 1.58 -2.56
CA ILE A 99 0.08 0.17 -2.94
C ILE A 99 -0.91 -0.65 -2.14
N PHE A 100 -1.15 -1.87 -2.63
CA PHE A 100 -1.51 -2.99 -1.77
C PHE A 100 -0.50 -4.13 -1.93
N ALA A 101 -0.17 -4.75 -0.80
CA ALA A 101 0.60 -5.99 -0.71
C ALA A 101 -0.25 -7.12 -0.14
N ILE A 102 0.11 -8.37 -0.47
CA ILE A 102 -0.60 -9.58 -0.07
C ILE A 102 0.38 -10.62 0.48
N SER A 103 -0.02 -11.27 1.56
CA SER A 103 0.60 -12.47 2.12
C SER A 103 -0.44 -13.57 2.23
N TYR A 104 -0.08 -14.76 1.75
CA TYR A 104 -0.92 -15.96 1.81
C TYR A 104 -0.94 -16.60 3.21
N GLN A 105 -0.64 -15.81 4.23
CA GLN A 105 -0.82 -16.15 5.64
C GLN A 105 -2.15 -15.60 6.12
N ASN A 106 -2.98 -16.47 6.69
CA ASN A 106 -4.18 -16.04 7.39
C ASN A 106 -3.78 -15.23 8.64
N SER A 107 -2.84 -15.73 9.44
CA SER A 107 -2.48 -15.08 10.71
C SER A 107 -1.39 -14.02 10.53
N ILE A 108 -1.61 -12.84 11.13
CA ILE A 108 -0.74 -11.67 10.96
C ILE A 108 0.67 -11.86 11.56
N ASP A 109 0.80 -12.68 12.61
CA ASP A 109 2.07 -13.06 13.25
C ASP A 109 2.99 -13.88 12.34
N LYS A 110 2.43 -14.49 11.28
CA LYS A 110 3.19 -15.23 10.27
C LYS A 110 3.56 -14.38 9.06
N VAL A 111 3.06 -13.14 9.00
CA VAL A 111 3.37 -12.22 7.90
C VAL A 111 4.74 -11.61 8.14
N THR A 112 5.62 -11.75 7.16
CA THR A 112 6.98 -11.20 7.17
C THR A 112 7.16 -10.29 5.95
N PRO A 113 8.17 -9.40 5.95
CA PRO A 113 8.54 -8.64 4.75
C PRO A 113 8.64 -9.49 3.49
N GLU A 114 9.26 -10.67 3.59
CA GLU A 114 9.56 -11.57 2.47
C GLU A 114 8.32 -12.23 1.88
N ASN A 115 7.25 -12.39 2.66
CA ASN A 115 6.00 -13.02 2.21
C ASN A 115 4.86 -12.02 1.97
N LEU A 116 5.08 -10.72 2.24
CA LEU A 116 4.13 -9.64 1.98
C LEU A 116 4.50 -8.93 0.67
N VAL A 117 3.96 -9.44 -0.44
CA VAL A 117 4.35 -9.04 -1.79
C VAL A 117 3.44 -7.93 -2.32
N VAL A 118 4.03 -6.82 -2.79
CA VAL A 118 3.29 -5.76 -3.47
C VAL A 118 2.70 -6.33 -4.77
N PHE A 119 1.37 -6.36 -4.87
CA PHE A 119 0.67 -6.91 -6.04
C PHE A 119 0.01 -5.84 -6.90
N THR A 120 -0.16 -4.63 -6.39
CA THR A 120 -0.77 -3.52 -7.13
C THR A 120 -0.26 -2.18 -6.63
N VAL A 121 -0.16 -1.23 -7.55
CA VAL A 121 0.31 0.12 -7.32
C VAL A 121 -0.65 1.08 -8.00
N ARG A 122 -0.92 2.19 -7.34
CA ARG A 122 -1.64 3.31 -7.91
C ARG A 122 -0.78 4.57 -7.78
N TYR A 123 -0.51 5.23 -8.89
CA TYR A 123 0.25 6.46 -8.95
C TYR A 123 -0.66 7.63 -8.60
N LYS A 124 -0.05 8.76 -8.25
CA LYS A 124 -0.77 10.02 -8.03
C LYS A 124 -1.86 9.89 -6.94
N THR A 125 -1.55 9.06 -5.95
CA THR A 125 -2.37 8.79 -4.76
C THR A 125 -1.54 8.94 -3.49
N PRO A 126 -2.18 9.10 -2.32
CA PRO A 126 -3.61 9.37 -2.15
C PRO A 126 -3.96 10.78 -2.70
N TRP A 127 -5.18 10.92 -3.23
CA TRP A 127 -5.70 12.22 -3.70
C TRP A 127 -7.21 12.26 -3.52
N GLN A 128 -7.94 11.44 -4.26
CA GLN A 128 -9.38 11.23 -4.06
C GLN A 128 -9.63 10.20 -2.96
N ARG A 129 -10.77 10.34 -2.27
CA ARG A 129 -11.21 9.35 -1.27
C ARG A 129 -11.39 7.97 -1.90
N VAL A 130 -12.14 7.90 -2.99
CA VAL A 130 -12.43 6.64 -3.69
C VAL A 130 -11.32 6.36 -4.67
N THR A 131 -10.63 5.24 -4.48
CA THR A 131 -9.50 4.84 -5.32
C THR A 131 -9.63 3.37 -5.71
N SER A 132 -9.44 3.08 -7.00
CA SER A 132 -9.43 1.72 -7.52
C SER A 132 -8.01 1.22 -7.80
N TYR A 133 -7.81 -0.08 -7.62
CA TYR A 133 -6.55 -0.78 -7.81
C TYR A 133 -6.77 -2.04 -8.64
N ASP A 134 -5.84 -2.33 -9.55
CA ASP A 134 -5.93 -3.49 -10.43
C ASP A 134 -5.30 -4.73 -9.79
N VAL A 135 -5.88 -5.91 -10.03
CA VAL A 135 -5.45 -7.17 -9.43
C VAL A 135 -4.79 -8.04 -10.51
N PRO A 136 -3.57 -8.57 -10.30
CA PRO A 136 -2.98 -9.52 -11.22
C PRO A 136 -3.91 -10.71 -11.46
N LYS A 137 -4.11 -11.05 -12.74
CA LYS A 137 -4.99 -12.17 -13.15
C LYS A 137 -4.56 -13.50 -12.56
N ASP A 138 -3.27 -13.66 -12.33
CA ASP A 138 -2.68 -14.93 -11.90
C ASP A 138 -2.52 -15.05 -10.38
N LEU A 139 -3.04 -14.10 -9.57
CA LEU A 139 -3.08 -14.31 -8.12
C LEU A 139 -3.83 -15.60 -7.80
N PRO A 140 -3.23 -16.59 -7.10
CA PRO A 140 -3.93 -17.82 -6.74
C PRO A 140 -4.98 -17.56 -5.64
N PRO A 141 -5.95 -18.48 -5.45
CA PRO A 141 -6.87 -18.44 -4.33
C PRO A 141 -6.15 -18.40 -2.96
N CYS A 142 -6.70 -17.63 -2.02
CA CYS A 142 -6.21 -17.62 -0.63
C CYS A 142 -6.51 -18.97 0.07
N PRO A 143 -5.73 -19.32 1.11
CA PRO A 143 -6.04 -20.49 1.94
C PRO A 143 -7.38 -20.30 2.70
N PRO A 144 -7.92 -21.37 3.32
CA PRO A 144 -9.06 -21.26 4.22
C PRO A 144 -8.84 -20.18 5.30
N GLY A 145 -9.83 -19.31 5.46
CA GLY A 145 -9.75 -18.15 6.37
C GLY A 145 -9.09 -16.89 5.78
N GLY A 146 -8.75 -16.91 4.49
CA GLY A 146 -8.28 -15.76 3.73
C GLY A 146 -6.78 -15.47 3.86
N CYS A 147 -6.38 -14.40 3.19
CA CYS A 147 -5.03 -13.85 3.21
C CYS A 147 -4.96 -12.61 4.10
N THR A 148 -3.74 -12.15 4.37
CA THR A 148 -3.48 -10.83 4.96
C THR A 148 -2.97 -9.89 3.88
N CYS A 149 -3.57 -8.71 3.77
CA CYS A 149 -3.13 -7.64 2.89
C CYS A 149 -2.71 -6.41 3.69
N ALA A 150 -1.92 -5.55 3.07
CA ALA A 150 -1.53 -4.27 3.63
C ALA A 150 -1.61 -3.17 2.58
N TRP A 151 -2.25 -2.05 2.92
CA TRP A 151 -2.11 -0.79 2.19
C TRP A 151 -0.85 -0.06 2.65
N GLY A 152 -0.14 0.59 1.74
CA GLY A 152 1.10 1.31 2.03
C GLY A 152 1.21 2.66 1.35
N TRP A 153 1.81 3.63 2.04
CA TRP A 153 2.06 4.97 1.53
C TRP A 153 3.30 5.61 2.17
N ILE A 154 4.10 6.32 1.37
CA ILE A 154 5.16 7.21 1.85
C ILE A 154 4.90 8.62 1.30
N PRO A 155 4.51 9.61 2.14
CA PRO A 155 4.33 10.99 1.71
C PRO A 155 5.64 11.60 1.19
N MET A 156 5.51 12.59 0.28
CA MET A 156 6.66 13.26 -0.32
C MET A 156 6.48 14.77 -0.29
N GLY A 157 7.49 15.48 0.21
CA GLY A 157 7.68 16.91 0.01
C GLY A 157 6.81 17.87 0.85
N CYS A 158 5.71 17.40 1.44
CA CYS A 158 4.84 18.22 2.28
C CYS A 158 4.58 17.57 3.64
N GLY A 159 4.94 18.28 4.72
CA GLY A 159 4.81 17.80 6.10
C GLY A 159 6.01 16.98 6.59
N GLN A 160 5.86 16.38 7.77
CA GLN A 160 6.90 15.55 8.38
C GLN A 160 7.14 14.28 7.56
N PRO A 161 8.39 13.89 7.26
CA PRO A 161 8.69 12.59 6.67
C PRO A 161 8.25 11.43 7.58
N ASN A 162 7.51 10.47 7.03
CA ASN A 162 6.96 9.32 7.73
C ASN A 162 6.54 8.23 6.72
N MET A 163 5.94 7.14 7.20
CA MET A 163 5.24 6.17 6.36
C MET A 163 3.88 5.80 6.95
N TYR A 164 3.03 5.19 6.12
CA TYR A 164 1.77 4.61 6.54
C TYR A 164 1.67 3.16 6.07
N MET A 165 1.10 2.32 6.92
CA MET A 165 0.82 0.92 6.65
C MET A 165 -0.52 0.57 7.30
N GLN A 166 -1.46 -0.04 6.59
CA GLN A 166 -2.76 -0.45 7.15
C GLN A 166 -3.05 -1.91 6.80
N GLY A 167 -3.28 -2.75 7.82
CA GLY A 167 -3.63 -4.16 7.64
C GLY A 167 -5.08 -4.40 7.25
N HIS A 168 -5.31 -5.42 6.42
CA HIS A 168 -6.62 -5.89 5.99
C HIS A 168 -6.65 -7.42 5.92
N LYS A 169 -7.77 -8.04 6.28
CA LYS A 169 -8.10 -9.38 5.79
C LYS A 169 -8.57 -9.27 4.35
N CYS A 170 -8.05 -10.11 3.47
CA CYS A 170 -8.39 -10.08 2.05
C CYS A 170 -8.61 -11.48 1.48
N MET A 171 -9.28 -11.56 0.34
CA MET A 171 -9.62 -12.81 -0.34
C MET A 171 -9.52 -12.62 -1.84
N VAL A 172 -8.79 -13.50 -2.52
CA VAL A 172 -8.77 -13.53 -3.99
C VAL A 172 -10.02 -14.23 -4.51
N THR A 173 -10.76 -13.58 -5.40
CA THR A 173 -11.99 -14.10 -6.00
C THR A 173 -11.84 -14.31 -7.49
N GLY A 174 -12.60 -15.24 -8.07
CA GLY A 174 -12.60 -15.51 -9.52
C GLY A 174 -11.31 -16.12 -10.09
N SER A 175 -10.36 -16.52 -9.25
CA SER A 175 -9.10 -17.12 -9.71
C SER A 175 -9.18 -18.64 -9.84
N THR A 176 -8.57 -19.16 -10.91
CA THR A 176 -8.25 -20.58 -11.09
C THR A 176 -6.73 -20.82 -11.15
N SER A 177 -5.93 -19.79 -10.87
CA SER A 177 -4.47 -19.86 -10.92
C SER A 177 -3.92 -20.76 -9.81
N THR A 178 -2.88 -21.52 -10.14
CA THR A 178 -2.10 -22.33 -9.20
C THR A 178 -0.68 -21.79 -9.01
N LYS A 179 -0.37 -20.62 -9.59
CA LYS A 179 0.95 -19.99 -9.45
C LYS A 179 1.22 -19.66 -7.99
N LYS A 180 2.50 -19.62 -7.63
CA LYS A 180 2.95 -19.15 -6.32
C LYS A 180 3.64 -17.81 -6.48
N LEU A 181 3.44 -16.94 -5.50
CA LEU A 181 4.18 -15.68 -5.42
C LEU A 181 5.63 -15.99 -5.07
N ALA A 182 6.55 -15.31 -5.72
CA ALA A 182 7.96 -15.37 -5.37
C ALA A 182 8.22 -14.68 -4.04
N ILE A 183 9.34 -15.03 -3.41
CA ILE A 183 9.83 -14.33 -2.22
C ILE A 183 10.12 -12.86 -2.57
N ALA A 184 9.47 -11.94 -1.85
CA ALA A 184 9.61 -10.52 -2.07
C ALA A 184 10.98 -10.02 -1.61
N LYS A 185 11.61 -9.20 -2.47
CA LYS A 185 12.89 -8.54 -2.18
C LYS A 185 12.69 -7.05 -1.91
N PRO A 186 13.51 -6.40 -1.06
CA PRO A 186 13.47 -4.96 -0.87
C PRO A 186 13.60 -4.24 -2.22
N PRO A 187 12.74 -3.25 -2.53
CA PRO A 187 12.92 -2.44 -3.73
C PRO A 187 14.18 -1.58 -3.61
N VAL A 188 14.77 -1.19 -4.75
CA VAL A 188 15.93 -0.31 -4.79
C VAL A 188 15.61 0.96 -5.57
N TYR A 189 16.23 2.06 -5.18
CA TYR A 189 16.16 3.28 -5.97
C TYR A 189 16.83 3.02 -7.33
N CYS A 190 16.07 3.23 -8.40
CA CYS A 190 16.49 2.93 -9.76
C CYS A 190 15.94 3.93 -10.79
N GLU A 191 15.54 5.12 -10.36
CA GLU A 191 15.02 6.19 -11.23
C GLU A 191 15.99 6.50 -12.39
N ASN A 192 17.27 6.67 -12.07
CA ASN A 192 18.31 7.05 -13.02
C ASN A 192 18.80 5.89 -13.90
N ASP A 193 18.48 4.64 -13.54
CA ASP A 193 18.93 3.46 -14.25
C ASP A 193 17.95 2.31 -14.01
N ARG A 194 16.94 2.21 -14.89
CA ARG A 194 15.84 1.26 -14.76
C ARG A 194 16.31 -0.20 -14.87
N SER A 195 17.48 -0.45 -15.46
CA SER A 195 18.06 -1.79 -15.57
C SER A 195 18.44 -2.37 -14.20
N LYS A 196 18.67 -1.50 -13.21
CA LYS A 196 19.00 -1.86 -11.82
C LYS A 196 17.78 -2.08 -10.93
N CYS A 197 16.57 -1.82 -11.43
CA CYS A 197 15.36 -2.06 -10.62
C CYS A 197 15.22 -3.54 -10.25
N VAL A 198 14.70 -3.80 -9.06
CA VAL A 198 14.32 -5.16 -8.65
C VAL A 198 13.14 -5.63 -9.52
N LYS A 199 13.40 -6.69 -10.29
CA LYS A 199 12.38 -7.40 -11.07
C LYS A 199 11.62 -8.38 -10.18
N GLY A 200 10.36 -8.63 -10.51
CA GLY A 200 9.49 -9.55 -9.82
C GLY A 200 8.97 -9.05 -8.49
N ALA A 201 8.72 -10.00 -7.58
CA ALA A 201 8.13 -9.76 -6.27
C ALA A 201 8.95 -8.76 -5.45
N LYS A 202 8.33 -7.63 -5.12
CA LYS A 202 8.91 -6.57 -4.30
C LYS A 202 8.20 -6.47 -2.96
N GLN A 203 8.98 -6.17 -1.92
CA GLN A 203 8.45 -5.81 -0.61
C GLN A 203 7.80 -4.42 -0.68
N MET A 204 7.01 -4.09 0.34
CA MET A 204 6.67 -2.70 0.62
C MET A 204 7.94 -1.90 0.96
N VAL A 205 7.88 -0.57 0.85
CA VAL A 205 8.97 0.28 1.33
C VAL A 205 8.78 0.51 2.83
N TYR A 206 9.78 0.13 3.63
CA TYR A 206 9.86 0.42 5.06
C TYR A 206 10.94 1.47 5.28
N TYR A 207 10.54 2.66 5.75
CA TYR A 207 11.40 3.82 5.83
C TYR A 207 11.04 4.73 7.01
N PHE A 208 11.99 5.59 7.42
CA PHE A 208 11.87 6.51 8.57
C PHE A 208 11.62 5.87 9.93
N GLN A 209 11.95 4.60 10.11
CA GLN A 209 11.78 3.88 11.36
C GLN A 209 13.08 3.80 12.14
N LYS A 210 12.97 3.51 13.44
CA LYS A 210 14.13 3.29 14.31
C LYS A 210 14.89 2.03 13.91
N ASP A 211 14.16 0.97 13.54
CA ASP A 211 14.70 -0.27 12.98
C ASP A 211 13.69 -0.92 12.00
N GLY A 212 14.12 -1.96 11.29
CA GLY A 212 13.29 -2.67 10.30
C GLY A 212 13.13 -1.98 8.95
N ASN A 213 13.85 -0.87 8.70
CA ASN A 213 13.89 -0.26 7.37
C ASN A 213 14.50 -1.23 6.33
N ASN A 214 14.02 -1.18 5.08
CA ASN A 214 14.58 -1.97 3.98
C ASN A 214 15.13 -1.12 2.82
N VAL A 215 15.01 0.21 2.92
CA VAL A 215 15.57 1.18 1.98
C VAL A 215 16.45 2.15 2.75
N PHE A 216 17.62 2.49 2.18
CA PHE A 216 18.63 3.31 2.83
C PHE A 216 19.34 4.20 1.80
N ASN A 217 19.78 5.39 2.23
CA ASN A 217 20.68 6.28 1.47
C ASN A 217 20.22 6.59 0.03
N VAL A 218 18.92 6.82 -0.15
CA VAL A 218 18.35 7.13 -1.46
C VAL A 218 18.38 8.65 -1.74
N PRO A 219 18.64 9.08 -2.99
CA PRO A 219 18.79 10.49 -3.33
C PRO A 219 17.46 11.25 -3.39
N LYS A 220 16.34 10.53 -3.52
CA LYS A 220 14.97 11.06 -3.41
C LYS A 220 14.13 10.13 -2.56
N MET A 221 12.98 10.64 -2.14
CA MET A 221 11.98 9.87 -1.40
C MET A 221 11.66 8.54 -2.09
N PRO A 222 11.70 7.40 -1.37
CA PRO A 222 11.46 6.09 -1.95
C PRO A 222 9.96 5.81 -2.07
N THR A 223 9.31 6.49 -3.01
CA THR A 223 7.87 6.47 -3.21
C THR A 223 7.39 5.27 -4.04
N TYR A 224 6.11 4.97 -4.00
CA TYR A 224 5.50 3.87 -4.74
C TYR A 224 5.21 4.23 -6.20
N ASN A 225 6.29 4.42 -6.95
CA ASN A 225 6.25 4.69 -8.37
C ASN A 225 7.54 4.22 -9.05
N GLU A 226 7.79 4.74 -10.25
CA GLU A 226 8.96 4.39 -11.02
C GLU A 226 10.28 4.63 -10.31
N VAL A 227 10.37 5.58 -9.37
CA VAL A 227 11.59 5.85 -8.62
C VAL A 227 12.17 4.58 -7.97
N MET A 228 11.30 3.68 -7.51
CA MET A 228 11.64 2.43 -6.83
C MET A 228 11.37 1.18 -7.67
N GLY A 229 11.10 1.35 -8.98
CA GLY A 229 10.87 0.23 -9.88
C GLY A 229 9.48 -0.42 -9.78
N PHE A 230 8.52 0.28 -9.17
CA PHE A 230 7.10 -0.11 -9.25
C PHE A 230 6.51 0.40 -10.56
N SER A 231 5.69 -0.42 -11.23
CA SER A 231 4.87 0.01 -12.37
C SER A 231 3.47 0.37 -11.91
N GLU A 232 2.77 1.25 -12.63
CA GLU A 232 1.35 1.52 -12.38
C GLU A 232 0.49 0.26 -12.59
N GLY A 233 -0.51 0.05 -11.72
CA GLY A 233 -1.48 -1.03 -11.81
C GLY A 233 -1.01 -2.36 -11.21
N ALA A 234 -1.55 -3.46 -11.74
CA ALA A 234 -1.25 -4.82 -11.30
C ALA A 234 0.22 -5.21 -11.56
N GLN A 235 0.88 -5.77 -10.55
CA GLN A 235 2.25 -6.29 -10.65
C GLN A 235 2.19 -7.75 -11.14
N ASN A 236 2.39 -7.96 -12.44
CA ASN A 236 2.18 -9.27 -13.08
C ASN A 236 3.43 -10.18 -13.10
N ASP A 237 4.59 -9.67 -12.68
CA ASP A 237 5.88 -10.39 -12.68
C ASP A 237 6.24 -11.01 -11.32
N ILE A 238 5.30 -11.01 -10.35
CA ILE A 238 5.56 -11.36 -8.94
C ILE A 238 5.58 -12.87 -8.63
N PHE A 239 5.50 -13.73 -9.65
CA PHE A 239 5.35 -15.18 -9.46
C PHE A 239 6.68 -15.93 -9.60
N GLU A 240 6.80 -17.10 -8.98
CA GLU A 240 8.03 -17.91 -8.99
C GLU A 240 8.50 -18.25 -10.43
N ASP A 241 7.56 -18.51 -11.33
CA ASP A 241 7.80 -18.88 -12.73
C ASP A 241 8.15 -17.68 -13.63
N SER A 242 7.91 -16.45 -13.19
CA SER A 242 8.18 -15.23 -13.97
C SER A 242 9.69 -15.01 -14.19
N ASN A 243 10.53 -15.57 -13.32
CA ASN A 243 11.99 -15.53 -13.47
C ASN A 243 12.53 -16.53 -14.51
N LEU A 244 11.76 -17.56 -14.89
CA LEU A 244 12.21 -18.60 -15.83
C LEU A 244 12.16 -18.14 -17.30
N VAL A 245 11.25 -17.22 -17.63
CA VAL A 245 11.13 -16.68 -19.00
C VAL A 245 12.35 -15.83 -19.39
N SER A 246 13.10 -15.32 -18.41
CA SER A 246 14.29 -14.49 -18.65
C SER A 246 15.55 -15.27 -19.07
N ILE A 247 15.53 -16.60 -19.00
CA ILE A 247 16.72 -17.46 -19.25
C ILE A 247 16.69 -18.08 -20.65
N VAL A 248 15.56 -17.97 -21.38
CA VAL A 248 15.36 -18.60 -22.70
C VAL A 248 15.26 -17.57 -23.83
N GLY A 249 15.71 -16.32 -23.60
CA GLY A 249 15.70 -15.23 -24.58
C GLY A 249 17.09 -14.77 -24.97
#